data_AF-A0A3D1CNV1-F1
#
_entry.id   AF-A0A3D1CNV1-F1
#
_cell.length_a   1.000
_cell.length_b   1.000
_cell.length_c   1.000
_cell.angle_alpha   90.00
_cell.angle_beta   90.00
_cell.angle_gamma   90.00
#
_symmetry.space_group_name_H-M   'P 1'
#
loop_
_entity.id
_entity.type
_entity.pdbx_description
1 polymer ?
#
loop_
_entity_poly.entity_id
_entity_poly.type
_entity_poly.pdbx_seq_one_letter_code
_entity_poly.pdbx_strand_id
1 'polypeptide(L)'
;MHLVTYGINHTTAPVNVREKLSFDADKLPLALASLMLNESVIEAVIVSTCNRTEIYCHLDEDYDNSVLLWLHNFQQQDANALKSYLYCYEGADAVRHLFRVACGLDSLVLGEPQILGQLKTAYTQALNAKALGKSLGRLFQHAFGVAKQVRTDTAIGNSPVSVAFAAVSLAKQIFSNLAESTALLIGAGETIELVAR
;
A
#
# COMPACT_ATOMS: atom_id res chain seq x y z
N MET A 1 13.22 0.93 20.74
CA MET A 1 12.83 1.62 19.50
C MET A 1 12.89 0.62 18.35
N HIS A 2 11.74 0.28 17.79
CA HIS A 2 11.61 -0.83 16.85
C HIS A 2 10.81 -0.41 15.62
N LEU A 3 11.35 -0.65 14.42
CA LEU A 3 10.61 -0.42 13.18
C LEU A 3 9.86 -1.71 12.82
N VAL A 4 8.56 -1.62 12.59
CA VAL A 4 7.74 -2.76 12.19
C VAL A 4 6.80 -2.38 11.08
N THR A 5 6.46 -3.36 10.25
CA THR A 5 5.40 -3.25 9.25
C THR A 5 4.48 -4.45 9.37
N TYR A 6 3.21 -4.20 9.66
CA TYR A 6 2.16 -5.20 9.59
C TYR A 6 1.37 -4.98 8.31
N GLY A 7 1.05 -6.05 7.59
CA GLY A 7 0.23 -5.88 6.40
C GLY A 7 -0.38 -7.15 5.85
N ILE A 8 -1.28 -6.92 4.91
CA ILE A 8 -1.80 -7.91 3.99
C ILE A 8 -1.71 -7.36 2.57
N ASN A 9 -1.56 -8.23 1.59
CA ASN A 9 -1.54 -7.82 0.19
C ASN A 9 -2.18 -8.89 -0.71
N HIS A 10 -2.23 -8.60 -2.00
CA HIS A 10 -2.78 -9.49 -3.01
C HIS A 10 -2.12 -10.88 -3.11
N THR A 11 -0.90 -11.07 -2.59
CA THR A 11 -0.25 -12.40 -2.57
C THR A 11 -0.59 -13.19 -1.32
N THR A 12 -0.85 -12.51 -0.18
CA THR A 12 -1.18 -13.19 1.06
C THR A 12 -2.68 -13.37 1.27
N ALA A 13 -3.53 -12.47 0.78
CA ALA A 13 -4.96 -12.46 1.12
C ALA A 13 -5.88 -12.34 -0.12
N PRO A 14 -6.99 -13.11 -0.17
CA PRO A 14 -8.02 -12.92 -1.18
C PRO A 14 -8.72 -11.56 -1.02
N VAL A 15 -9.35 -11.09 -2.11
CA VAL A 15 -9.94 -9.73 -2.18
C VAL A 15 -10.97 -9.47 -1.07
N ASN A 16 -11.82 -10.43 -0.77
CA ASN A 16 -12.86 -10.31 0.27
C ASN A 16 -12.30 -10.13 1.70
N VAL A 17 -11.06 -10.57 1.95
CA VAL A 17 -10.35 -10.33 3.21
C VAL A 17 -9.71 -8.93 3.19
N ARG A 18 -9.14 -8.53 2.05
CA ARG A 18 -8.50 -7.22 1.88
C ARG A 18 -9.48 -6.07 1.99
N GLU A 19 -10.67 -6.20 1.41
CA GLU A 19 -11.74 -5.19 1.50
C GLU A 19 -12.22 -4.95 2.94
N LYS A 20 -12.13 -5.96 3.82
CA LYS A 20 -12.47 -5.80 5.24
C LYS A 20 -11.42 -5.04 6.04
N LEU A 21 -10.21 -4.91 5.49
CA LEU A 21 -9.08 -4.23 6.12
C LEU A 21 -8.68 -2.97 5.36
N SER A 22 -9.36 -2.60 4.29
CA SER A 22 -9.12 -1.34 3.61
C SER A 22 -9.60 -0.19 4.49
N PHE A 23 -8.79 0.85 4.58
CA PHE A 23 -9.17 2.11 5.20
C PHE A 23 -9.65 3.08 4.12
N ASP A 24 -10.92 3.47 4.23
CA ASP A 24 -11.50 4.52 3.41
C ASP A 24 -10.85 5.88 3.75
N ALA A 25 -10.81 6.79 2.78
CA ALA A 25 -10.19 8.12 2.96
C ALA A 25 -10.77 8.89 4.15
N ASP A 26 -12.08 8.75 4.42
CA ASP A 26 -12.77 9.42 5.52
C ASP A 26 -12.44 8.83 6.89
N LYS A 27 -12.13 7.53 6.94
CA LYS A 27 -11.84 6.80 8.19
C LYS A 27 -10.36 6.83 8.55
N LEU A 28 -9.48 7.00 7.57
CA LEU A 28 -8.04 6.95 7.75
C LEU A 28 -7.51 7.96 8.80
N PRO A 29 -7.97 9.23 8.86
CA PRO A 29 -7.52 10.16 9.90
C PRO A 29 -7.90 9.69 11.30
N LEU A 30 -9.11 9.16 11.47
CA LEU A 30 -9.59 8.63 12.75
C LEU A 30 -8.84 7.34 13.13
N ALA A 31 -8.51 6.50 12.15
CA ALA A 31 -7.68 5.31 12.34
C ALA A 31 -6.28 5.68 12.85
N LEU A 32 -5.61 6.62 12.17
CA LEU A 32 -4.29 7.11 12.60
C LEU A 32 -4.35 7.71 14.00
N ALA A 33 -5.33 8.59 14.28
CA ALA A 33 -5.50 9.18 15.60
C ALA A 33 -5.71 8.12 16.68
N SER A 34 -6.56 7.11 16.42
CA SER A 34 -6.81 6.01 17.35
C SER A 34 -5.59 5.13 17.57
N LEU A 35 -4.81 4.83 16.52
CA LEU A 35 -3.58 4.04 16.63
C LEU A 35 -2.52 4.77 17.48
N MET A 36 -2.40 6.09 17.30
CA MET A 36 -1.47 6.93 18.06
C MET A 36 -1.85 7.13 19.53
N LEU A 37 -3.05 6.71 19.97
CA LEU A 37 -3.40 6.65 21.40
C LEU A 37 -2.71 5.48 22.11
N ASN A 38 -2.11 4.55 21.36
CA ASN A 38 -1.35 3.48 21.95
C ASN A 38 0.04 3.98 22.37
N GLU A 39 0.37 3.87 23.66
CA GLU A 39 1.61 4.40 24.23
C GLU A 39 2.87 3.79 23.59
N SER A 40 2.79 2.55 23.10
CA SER A 40 3.92 1.89 22.42
C SER A 40 4.16 2.42 21.02
N VAL A 41 3.23 3.18 20.41
CA VAL A 41 3.33 3.68 19.03
C VAL A 41 3.82 5.12 19.01
N ILE A 42 5.06 5.31 18.57
CA ILE A 42 5.72 6.63 18.50
C ILE A 42 5.41 7.33 17.18
N GLU A 43 5.40 6.59 16.08
CA GLU A 43 5.08 7.09 14.75
C GLU A 43 4.32 6.01 13.97
N ALA A 44 3.37 6.41 13.12
CA ALA A 44 2.62 5.50 12.27
C ALA A 44 2.30 6.07 10.89
N VAL A 45 2.33 5.21 9.87
CA VAL A 45 1.80 5.47 8.52
C VAL A 45 0.93 4.29 8.11
N ILE A 46 -0.30 4.56 7.67
CA ILE A 46 -1.20 3.55 7.13
C ILE A 46 -1.26 3.72 5.61
N VAL A 47 -0.91 2.66 4.88
CA VAL A 47 -0.98 2.58 3.42
C VAL A 47 -2.12 1.64 3.07
N SER A 48 -3.21 2.19 2.54
CA SER A 48 -4.39 1.43 2.13
C SER A 48 -4.63 1.64 0.64
N THR A 49 -4.55 0.56 -0.13
CA THR A 49 -4.77 0.55 -1.58
C THR A 49 -5.69 -0.61 -1.95
N CYS A 50 -6.08 -0.70 -3.22
CA CYS A 50 -6.85 -1.84 -3.71
C CYS A 50 -6.10 -3.18 -3.66
N ASN A 51 -4.78 -3.19 -3.42
CA ASN A 51 -3.93 -4.39 -3.45
C ASN A 51 -3.18 -4.66 -2.14
N ARG A 52 -3.19 -3.72 -1.19
CA ARG A 52 -2.53 -3.88 0.11
C ARG A 52 -3.13 -2.97 1.18
N THR A 53 -3.10 -3.47 2.41
CA THR A 53 -3.23 -2.66 3.61
C THR A 53 -1.98 -2.90 4.44
N GLU A 54 -1.24 -1.85 4.75
CA GLU A 54 -0.01 -1.90 5.53
C GLU A 54 0.01 -0.80 6.59
N ILE A 55 0.57 -1.12 7.74
CA ILE A 55 0.78 -0.20 8.86
C ILE A 55 2.27 -0.22 9.17
N TYR A 56 2.94 0.88 8.88
CA TYR A 56 4.34 1.12 9.23
C TYR A 56 4.38 1.83 10.56
N CYS A 57 5.02 1.24 11.57
CA CYS A 57 5.13 1.83 12.89
C CYS A 57 6.58 1.95 13.33
N HIS A 58 6.89 3.05 14.02
CA HIS A 58 8.02 3.14 14.92
C HIS A 58 7.50 2.96 16.34
N LEU A 59 7.94 1.90 17.01
CA LEU A 59 7.48 1.51 18.34
C LEU A 59 8.57 1.74 19.39
N ASP A 60 8.16 1.87 20.65
CA ASP A 60 9.09 1.90 21.79
C ASP A 60 9.71 0.52 22.09
N GLU A 61 10.65 0.40 23.04
CA GLU A 61 11.30 -0.87 23.42
C GLU A 61 10.35 -1.89 24.06
N ASP A 62 9.35 -1.41 24.81
CA ASP A 62 8.35 -2.24 25.48
C ASP A 62 7.12 -2.52 24.60
N TYR A 63 7.34 -2.75 23.30
CA TYR A 63 6.23 -2.96 22.37
C TYR A 63 5.71 -4.41 22.44
N ASP A 64 4.39 -4.56 22.44
CA ASP A 64 3.71 -5.85 22.39
C ASP A 64 2.94 -6.02 21.05
N ASN A 65 1.96 -6.93 21.04
CA ASN A 65 1.05 -7.12 19.91
C ASN A 65 -0.06 -6.04 19.81
N SER A 66 0.10 -4.90 20.47
CA SER A 66 -0.89 -3.80 20.55
C SER A 66 -1.36 -3.30 19.20
N VAL A 67 -0.46 -3.16 18.23
CA VAL A 67 -0.82 -2.69 16.88
C VAL A 67 -1.76 -3.68 16.18
N LEU A 68 -1.48 -4.98 16.32
CA LEU A 68 -2.33 -6.04 15.77
C LEU A 68 -3.67 -6.09 16.51
N LEU A 69 -3.65 -6.03 17.85
CA LEU A 69 -4.87 -6.00 18.66
C LEU A 69 -5.73 -4.78 18.31
N TRP A 70 -5.11 -3.61 18.13
CA TRP A 70 -5.77 -2.41 17.67
C TRP A 70 -6.41 -2.62 16.30
N LEU A 71 -5.69 -3.21 15.34
CA LEU A 71 -6.21 -3.46 13.99
C LEU A 71 -7.45 -4.36 14.03
N HIS A 72 -7.42 -5.43 14.84
CA HIS A 72 -8.57 -6.32 15.02
C HIS A 72 -9.79 -5.59 15.58
N ASN A 73 -9.58 -4.78 16.63
CA ASN A 73 -10.65 -4.03 17.28
C ASN A 73 -11.22 -2.94 16.36
N PHE A 74 -10.34 -2.22 15.65
CA PHE A 74 -10.73 -1.14 14.76
C PHE A 74 -11.56 -1.63 13.58
N GLN A 75 -11.16 -2.75 12.98
CA GLN A 75 -11.82 -3.33 11.80
C GLN A 75 -12.92 -4.35 12.16
N GLN A 76 -13.17 -4.56 13.46
CA GLN A 76 -14.17 -5.50 13.98
C GLN A 76 -14.03 -6.92 13.39
N GLN A 77 -12.79 -7.39 13.25
CA GLN A 77 -12.48 -8.72 12.72
C GLN A 77 -12.03 -9.66 13.83
N ASP A 78 -12.40 -10.94 13.72
CA ASP A 78 -11.87 -11.99 14.60
C ASP A 78 -10.34 -12.08 14.43
N ALA A 79 -9.62 -12.05 15.55
CA ALA A 79 -8.16 -12.14 15.60
C ALA A 79 -7.63 -13.38 14.86
N ASN A 80 -8.35 -14.49 14.91
CA ASN A 80 -7.94 -15.74 14.27
C ASN A 80 -8.14 -15.72 12.75
N ALA A 81 -9.08 -14.94 12.24
CA ALA A 81 -9.43 -14.94 10.82
C ALA A 81 -8.36 -14.27 9.94
N LEU A 82 -7.56 -13.37 10.50
CA LEU A 82 -6.57 -12.59 9.77
C LEU A 82 -5.14 -13.11 9.92
N LYS A 83 -4.88 -13.87 11.00
CA LYS A 83 -3.54 -14.32 11.37
C LYS A 83 -2.83 -15.12 10.27
N SER A 84 -3.60 -15.87 9.48
CA SER A 84 -3.09 -16.68 8.36
C SER A 84 -2.68 -15.86 7.13
N TYR A 85 -3.12 -14.60 7.04
CA TYR A 85 -2.88 -13.72 5.89
C TYR A 85 -1.95 -12.56 6.19
N LEU A 86 -1.77 -12.24 7.47
CA LEU A 86 -0.91 -11.16 7.94
C LEU A 86 0.57 -11.53 7.79
N TYR A 87 1.35 -10.61 7.25
CA TYR A 87 2.79 -10.62 7.37
C TYR A 87 3.25 -9.52 8.32
N CYS A 88 4.38 -9.79 8.97
CA CYS A 88 5.11 -8.84 9.81
C CYS A 88 6.55 -8.77 9.31
N TYR A 89 7.06 -7.56 9.10
CA TYR A 89 8.47 -7.31 8.85
C TYR A 89 9.03 -6.38 9.91
N GLU A 90 10.28 -6.63 10.31
CA GLU A 90 10.92 -5.95 11.42
C GLU A 90 12.27 -5.36 10.99
N GLY A 91 12.62 -4.19 11.54
CA GLY A 91 13.90 -3.53 11.33
C GLY A 91 14.27 -3.40 9.85
N ALA A 92 15.38 -4.03 9.46
CA ALA A 92 15.89 -3.97 8.09
C ALA A 92 14.93 -4.60 7.06
N ASP A 93 14.13 -5.59 7.45
CA ASP A 93 13.18 -6.24 6.55
C ASP A 93 12.00 -5.31 6.26
N ALA A 94 11.55 -4.54 7.25
CA ALA A 94 10.53 -3.49 7.05
C ALA A 94 11.03 -2.40 6.09
N VAL A 95 12.29 -1.95 6.24
CA VAL A 95 12.92 -0.99 5.32
C VAL A 95 12.99 -1.56 3.90
N ARG A 96 13.47 -2.80 3.76
CA ARG A 96 13.58 -3.46 2.45
C ARG A 96 12.21 -3.60 1.80
N HIS A 97 11.20 -4.00 2.57
CA HIS A 97 9.82 -4.10 2.11
C HIS A 97 9.30 -2.78 1.58
N LEU A 98 9.40 -1.69 2.36
CA LEU A 98 8.99 -0.35 1.92
C LEU A 98 9.66 0.06 0.60
N PHE A 99 10.96 -0.18 0.43
CA PHE A 99 11.66 0.15 -0.80
C PHE A 99 11.16 -0.67 -1.99
N ARG A 100 10.90 -1.96 -1.79
CA ARG A 100 10.33 -2.81 -2.83
C ARG A 100 8.94 -2.34 -3.24
N VAL A 101 8.08 -2.00 -2.29
CA VAL A 101 6.74 -1.45 -2.55
C VAL A 101 6.86 -0.11 -3.28
N ALA A 102 7.70 0.81 -2.80
CA ALA A 102 7.89 2.13 -3.42
C ALA A 102 8.45 2.05 -4.85
N CYS A 103 9.28 1.06 -5.14
CA CYS A 103 9.81 0.81 -6.49
C CYS A 103 8.83 0.04 -7.39
N GLY A 104 7.66 -0.39 -6.87
CA GLY A 104 6.71 -1.24 -7.61
C GLY A 104 7.21 -2.68 -7.84
N LEU A 105 8.22 -3.12 -7.09
CA LEU A 105 8.76 -4.49 -7.15
C LEU A 105 7.89 -5.50 -6.40
N ASP A 106 7.11 -5.01 -5.45
CA ASP A 106 6.06 -5.74 -4.78
C ASP A 106 4.74 -5.05 -5.14
N SER A 107 4.25 -5.28 -6.35
CA SER A 107 2.97 -4.78 -6.86
C SER A 107 2.36 -5.87 -7.74
N LEU A 108 1.04 -5.90 -7.86
CA LEU A 108 0.35 -6.85 -8.75
C LEU A 108 0.88 -6.73 -10.18
N VAL A 109 1.21 -5.51 -10.58
CA VAL A 109 1.89 -5.23 -11.84
C VAL A 109 3.26 -4.65 -11.54
N LEU A 110 4.30 -5.33 -12.02
CA LEU A 110 5.68 -4.96 -11.75
C LEU A 110 5.99 -3.57 -12.35
N GLY A 111 6.50 -2.66 -11.53
CA GLY A 111 6.92 -1.31 -11.97
C GLY A 111 5.80 -0.28 -12.10
N GLU A 112 4.59 -0.60 -11.62
CA GLU A 112 3.44 0.33 -11.59
C GLU A 112 3.83 1.67 -10.93
N PRO A 113 3.72 2.83 -11.61
CA PRO A 113 4.08 4.11 -11.02
C PRO A 113 3.12 4.58 -9.90
N GLN A 114 1.89 4.09 -9.88
CA GLN A 114 0.81 4.56 -9.01
C GLN A 114 1.10 4.34 -7.53
N ILE A 115 1.73 3.21 -7.16
CA ILE A 115 2.00 2.87 -5.76
C ILE A 115 2.89 3.92 -5.07
N LEU A 116 3.86 4.50 -5.79
CA LEU A 116 4.69 5.57 -5.26
C LEU A 116 3.86 6.82 -4.94
N GLY A 117 2.88 7.14 -5.79
CA GLY A 117 1.91 8.22 -5.53
C GLY A 117 1.07 7.93 -4.30
N GLN A 118 0.55 6.71 -4.17
CA GLN A 118 -0.24 6.26 -3.02
C GLN A 118 0.56 6.33 -1.70
N LEU A 119 1.84 5.93 -1.71
CA LEU A 119 2.72 6.07 -0.55
C LEU A 119 2.96 7.54 -0.15
N LYS A 120 3.09 8.44 -1.13
CA LYS A 120 3.20 9.89 -0.86
C LYS A 120 1.92 10.46 -0.25
N THR A 121 0.76 9.99 -0.72
CA THR A 121 -0.54 10.35 -0.14
C THR A 121 -0.65 9.86 1.30
N ALA A 122 -0.33 8.60 1.57
CA ALA A 122 -0.31 8.02 2.91
C ALA A 122 0.64 8.77 3.86
N TYR A 123 1.84 9.09 3.38
CA TYR A 123 2.81 9.92 4.11
C TYR A 123 2.21 11.29 4.48
N THR A 124 1.56 11.95 3.52
CA THR A 124 0.96 13.28 3.73
C THR A 124 -0.21 13.20 4.72
N GLN A 125 -1.01 12.14 4.65
CA GLN A 125 -2.11 11.90 5.59
C GLN A 125 -1.59 11.68 7.02
N ALA A 126 -0.54 10.87 7.19
CA ALA A 126 0.11 10.67 8.49
C ALA A 126 0.73 11.96 9.06
N LEU A 127 1.35 12.77 8.18
CA LEU A 127 1.88 14.07 8.56
C LEU A 127 0.77 15.03 9.04
N ASN A 128 -0.34 15.11 8.31
CA ASN A 128 -1.49 15.94 8.67
C ASN A 128 -2.16 15.49 9.97
N ALA A 129 -2.18 14.17 10.22
CA ALA A 129 -2.68 13.58 11.46
C ALA A 129 -1.69 13.72 12.64
N LYS A 130 -0.50 14.32 12.43
CA LYS A 130 0.58 14.40 13.41
C LYS A 130 1.03 13.03 13.94
N ALA A 131 0.83 11.98 13.15
CA ALA A 131 1.22 10.60 13.44
C ALA A 131 2.65 10.28 12.96
N LEU A 132 3.28 11.19 12.21
CA LEU A 132 4.59 11.01 11.63
C LEU A 132 5.64 11.83 12.39
N GLY A 133 6.79 11.21 12.70
CA GLY A 133 7.94 11.88 13.31
C GLY A 133 9.18 11.83 12.42
N LYS A 134 10.36 11.89 13.04
CA LYS A 134 11.64 11.98 12.33
C LYS A 134 12.04 10.64 11.72
N SER A 135 11.73 9.53 12.38
CA SER A 135 12.22 8.20 12.00
C SER A 135 11.53 7.69 10.73
N LEU A 136 10.21 7.52 10.77
CA LEU A 136 9.42 7.16 9.58
C LEU A 136 9.46 8.29 8.56
N GLY A 137 9.48 9.54 9.00
CA GLY A 137 9.58 10.69 8.11
C GLY A 137 10.79 10.61 7.18
N ARG A 138 11.98 10.39 7.75
CA ARG A 138 13.23 10.23 6.96
C ARG A 138 13.19 8.96 6.11
N LEU A 139 12.68 7.85 6.64
CA LEU A 139 12.61 6.57 5.93
C LEU A 139 11.76 6.68 4.65
N PHE A 140 10.55 7.23 4.74
CA PHE A 140 9.67 7.41 3.57
C PHE A 140 10.26 8.37 2.55
N GLN A 141 10.84 9.49 2.99
CA GLN A 141 11.52 10.41 2.07
C GLN A 141 12.69 9.75 1.33
N HIS A 142 13.46 8.91 2.03
CA HIS A 142 14.53 8.14 1.40
C HIS A 142 13.96 7.10 0.41
N ALA A 143 12.88 6.39 0.77
CA ALA A 143 12.19 5.47 -0.13
C ALA A 143 11.72 6.16 -1.41
N PHE A 144 11.21 7.40 -1.34
CA PHE A 144 10.80 8.17 -2.50
C PHE A 144 11.98 8.52 -3.42
N GLY A 145 13.13 8.88 -2.83
CA GLY A 145 14.37 9.12 -3.57
C GLY A 145 14.86 7.87 -4.29
N VAL A 146 14.93 6.74 -3.58
CA VAL A 146 15.33 5.44 -4.13
C VAL A 146 14.40 5.00 -5.25
N ALA A 147 13.08 5.11 -5.06
CA ALA A 147 12.11 4.75 -6.09
C ALA A 147 12.28 5.59 -7.37
N LYS A 148 12.55 6.90 -7.22
CA LYS A 148 12.86 7.76 -8.37
C LYS A 148 14.13 7.30 -9.07
N GLN A 149 15.20 7.02 -8.32
CA GLN A 149 16.46 6.56 -8.87
C GLN A 149 16.31 5.22 -9.61
N VAL A 150 15.66 4.22 -9.01
CA VAL A 150 15.42 2.91 -9.65
C VAL A 150 14.66 3.06 -10.96
N ARG A 151 13.67 3.95 -11.02
CA ARG A 151 12.92 4.19 -12.26
C ARG A 151 13.76 4.89 -13.34
N THR A 152 14.70 5.76 -12.96
CA THR A 152 15.59 6.45 -13.89
C THR A 152 16.71 5.54 -14.38
N ASP A 153 17.30 4.76 -13.48
CA ASP A 153 18.53 4.00 -13.72
C ASP A 153 18.25 2.59 -14.25
N THR A 154 16.98 2.15 -14.28
CA THR A 154 16.60 0.79 -14.70
C THR A 154 15.41 0.77 -15.66
N ALA A 155 15.22 -0.36 -16.33
CA ALA A 155 14.10 -0.55 -17.26
C ALA A 155 12.71 -0.60 -16.59
N ILE A 156 12.62 -0.64 -15.26
CA ILE A 156 11.34 -0.56 -14.53
C ILE A 156 10.57 0.73 -14.86
N GLY A 157 11.27 1.81 -15.18
CA GLY A 157 10.64 3.06 -15.61
C GLY A 157 10.19 3.08 -17.08
N ASN A 158 10.69 2.17 -17.92
CA ASN A 158 10.62 2.26 -19.38
C ASN A 158 9.30 1.76 -19.99
N SER A 159 8.40 1.16 -19.21
CA SER A 159 7.08 0.75 -19.71
C SER A 159 6.05 0.78 -18.58
N PRO A 160 4.95 1.53 -18.71
CA PRO A 160 3.84 1.44 -17.77
C PRO A 160 3.11 0.13 -18.05
N VAL A 161 3.65 -0.98 -17.55
CA VAL A 161 2.82 -2.15 -17.32
C VAL A 161 1.93 -1.72 -16.15
N SER A 162 0.70 -1.32 -16.47
CA SER A 162 -0.34 -1.00 -15.49
C SER A 162 -1.43 -2.06 -15.57
N VAL A 163 -2.31 -2.12 -14.57
CA VAL A 163 -3.49 -3.00 -14.62
C VAL A 163 -4.34 -2.69 -15.87
N ALA A 164 -4.45 -1.40 -16.21
CA ALA A 164 -5.13 -0.95 -17.43
C ALA A 164 -4.46 -1.53 -18.69
N PHE A 165 -3.14 -1.43 -18.81
CA PHE A 165 -2.40 -1.99 -19.94
C PHE A 165 -2.55 -3.51 -20.03
N ALA A 166 -2.48 -4.21 -18.89
CA ALA A 166 -2.68 -5.65 -18.82
C ALA A 166 -4.09 -6.04 -19.26
N ALA A 167 -5.12 -5.30 -18.83
CA ALA A 167 -6.51 -5.51 -19.24
C ALA A 167 -6.71 -5.32 -20.75
N VAL A 168 -6.17 -4.25 -21.33
CA VAL A 168 -6.23 -4.00 -22.79
C VAL A 168 -5.44 -5.07 -23.57
N SER A 169 -4.28 -5.48 -23.06
CA SER A 169 -3.46 -6.54 -23.69
C SER A 169 -4.18 -7.89 -23.69
N LEU A 170 -4.84 -8.23 -22.58
CA LEU A 170 -5.68 -9.42 -22.49
C LEU A 170 -6.87 -9.34 -23.44
N ALA A 171 -7.54 -8.19 -23.53
CA ALA A 171 -8.62 -7.97 -24.48
C ALA A 171 -8.15 -8.16 -25.94
N LYS A 172 -6.97 -7.66 -26.32
CA LYS A 172 -6.37 -7.88 -27.66
C LYS A 172 -6.07 -9.34 -27.98
N GLN A 173 -5.80 -10.17 -26.96
CA GLN A 173 -5.56 -11.60 -27.15
C GLN A 173 -6.87 -12.38 -27.32
N ILE A 174 -7.94 -11.95 -26.63
CA ILE A 174 -9.26 -12.60 -26.68
C ILE A 174 -10.03 -12.18 -27.93
N PHE A 175 -9.99 -10.89 -28.28
CA PHE A 175 -10.70 -10.33 -29.43
C PHE A 175 -9.71 -10.06 -30.57
N SER A 176 -9.93 -10.71 -31.71
CA SER A 176 -9.06 -10.67 -32.88
C SER A 176 -8.98 -9.29 -33.55
N ASN A 177 -10.04 -8.47 -33.49
CA ASN A 177 -10.01 -7.08 -33.96
C ASN A 177 -10.81 -6.14 -33.02
N LEU A 178 -10.10 -5.44 -32.14
CA LEU A 178 -10.74 -4.45 -31.24
C LEU A 178 -11.34 -3.25 -31.98
N ALA A 179 -10.90 -2.93 -33.20
CA ALA A 179 -11.46 -1.80 -33.96
C ALA A 179 -12.92 -2.02 -34.38
N GLU A 180 -13.37 -3.28 -34.39
CA GLU A 180 -14.76 -3.66 -34.69
C GLU A 180 -15.58 -3.90 -33.41
N SER A 181 -14.98 -3.70 -32.24
CA SER A 181 -15.61 -3.93 -30.94
C SER A 181 -16.03 -2.62 -30.29
N THR A 182 -17.20 -2.63 -29.63
CA THR A 182 -17.63 -1.52 -28.78
C THR A 182 -17.15 -1.76 -27.35
N ALA A 183 -16.29 -0.87 -26.84
CA ALA A 183 -15.87 -0.90 -25.44
C ALA A 183 -16.81 -0.08 -24.56
N LEU A 184 -17.24 -0.63 -23.43
CA LEU A 184 -17.92 0.09 -22.36
C LEU A 184 -16.96 0.24 -21.18
N LEU A 185 -16.69 1.48 -20.79
CA LEU A 185 -15.89 1.81 -19.60
C LEU A 185 -16.83 2.29 -18.51
N ILE A 186 -16.80 1.63 -17.35
CA ILE A 186 -17.63 1.99 -16.18
C ILE A 186 -16.72 2.56 -15.10
N GLY A 187 -16.84 3.86 -14.84
CA GLY A 187 -16.04 4.60 -13.87
C GLY A 187 -15.40 5.86 -14.48
N ALA A 188 -14.79 6.69 -13.64
CA ALA A 188 -14.16 7.95 -14.05
C ALA A 188 -12.80 8.20 -13.34
N GLY A 189 -12.15 7.13 -12.88
CA GLY A 189 -10.86 7.21 -12.19
C GLY A 189 -9.66 7.11 -13.14
N GLU A 190 -8.46 7.35 -12.59
CA GLU A 190 -7.18 7.32 -13.32
C GLU A 190 -6.96 6.00 -14.09
N THR A 191 -7.40 4.86 -13.55
CA THR A 191 -7.32 3.56 -14.23
C THR A 191 -8.18 3.50 -15.49
N ILE A 192 -9.38 4.09 -15.48
CA ILE A 192 -10.25 4.14 -16.67
C ILE A 192 -9.66 5.05 -17.74
N GLU A 193 -9.09 6.20 -17.34
CA GLU A 193 -8.39 7.09 -18.27
C GLU A 193 -7.21 6.36 -18.94
N LEU A 194 -6.47 5.54 -18.19
CA LEU A 194 -5.37 4.74 -18.73
C LEU A 194 -5.84 3.62 -19.68
N VAL A 195 -7.02 3.04 -19.48
CA VAL A 195 -7.59 2.04 -20.40
C VAL A 195 -8.05 2.69 -21.71
N ALA A 196 -8.52 3.93 -21.65
CA ALA A 196 -9.04 4.65 -22.82
C ALA A 196 -7.96 5.22 -23.76
N ARG A 197 -6.70 5.30 -23.30
CA ARG A 197 -5.55 5.78 -24.08
C ARG A 197 -4.90 4.66 -24.88
#